data_AF-A0A952V196-F1
#
_entry.id   AF-A0A952V196-F1
#
_cell.length_a   1.000
_cell.length_b   1.000
_cell.length_c   1.000
_cell.angle_alpha   90.00
_cell.angle_beta   90.00
_cell.angle_gamma   90.00
#
_symmetry.space_group_name_H-M   'P 1'
#
loop_
_entity.id
_entity.type
_entity.pdbx_description
1 polymer ?
#
loop_
_entity_poly.entity_id
_entity_poly.type
_entity_poly.pdbx_seq_one_letter_code
_entity_poly.pdbx_strand_id
1 'polypeptide(L)'
;MTLAPYGPPPGPAGTDPKTAALGRLIATLAEDAIFGLASGGGAGVLEGLGKRRGEAYQAVLGGHRLNTMSGELDHWVVEMTRAIVPIFPPALMPMGDVIRERVTLEAGARGLRSFFSSKPSEKDVLRVKRLGTLATRILRAVFVADGPIDDEENRAIATVVAALGLPDEDAKPLFAEAPIPVEQLDVYGDVDAAVAKGLLRGAWLASAWDTIDPREEHVIRVVSNKLNFAAMELEVLRNEVVKLIDVRRNVGSACVDAIRFLLSDRMPGHGVTLAAKTGQLMIPKRYRDEVMAQVGHGAKVTLAKRYTALGNEDKETVLGIAWAASLYEDPSLGRRALLRARHDRVAADLGADGVKARHAIDEWVADVLAPAAFPMGGD
;
A
#
# COMPACT_ATOMS: atom_id res chain seq x y z
N MET A 1 -7.21 -28.51 -5.86
CA MET A 1 -5.77 -28.71 -6.19
C MET A 1 -5.00 -27.78 -5.25
N THR A 2 -4.44 -28.33 -4.18
CA THR A 2 -3.74 -27.56 -3.13
C THR A 2 -2.37 -27.12 -3.66
N LEU A 3 -2.20 -25.81 -3.87
CA LEU A 3 -0.90 -25.23 -4.20
C LEU A 3 -0.02 -25.30 -2.95
N ALA A 4 1.15 -25.93 -3.07
CA ALA A 4 2.15 -25.93 -2.01
C ALA A 4 2.64 -24.50 -1.72
N PRO A 5 2.98 -24.16 -0.45
CA PRO A 5 3.55 -22.86 -0.13
C PRO A 5 4.92 -22.72 -0.82
N TYR A 6 5.00 -21.81 -1.79
CA TYR A 6 6.26 -21.47 -2.46
C TYR A 6 7.17 -20.74 -1.47
N GLY A 7 8.25 -21.40 -1.05
CA GLY A 7 9.40 -20.73 -0.44
C GLY A 7 10.16 -19.89 -1.47
N PRO A 8 11.11 -19.03 -1.02
CA PRO A 8 11.99 -18.31 -1.95
C PRO A 8 12.74 -19.31 -2.85
N PRO A 9 13.04 -18.95 -4.11
CA PRO A 9 13.71 -19.87 -5.03
C PRO A 9 15.06 -20.30 -4.45
N PRO A 10 15.45 -21.59 -4.58
CA PRO A 10 16.84 -21.97 -4.38
C PRO A 10 17.68 -21.23 -5.43
N GLY A 11 18.71 -20.51 -4.98
CA GLY A 11 19.66 -19.86 -5.87
C GLY A 11 20.30 -20.87 -6.82
N PRO A 12 20.87 -20.44 -7.97
CA PRO A 12 21.55 -21.35 -8.89
C PRO A 12 22.58 -22.19 -8.12
N ALA A 13 22.67 -23.49 -8.46
CA ALA A 13 23.63 -24.39 -7.83
C ALA A 13 25.05 -23.79 -7.95
N GLY A 14 25.67 -23.48 -6.80
CA GLY A 14 26.97 -22.82 -6.72
C GLY A 14 26.96 -21.32 -6.38
N THR A 15 25.80 -20.72 -6.09
CA THR A 15 25.75 -19.35 -5.53
C THR A 15 26.23 -19.36 -4.09
N ASP A 16 27.18 -18.50 -3.73
CA ASP A 16 27.64 -18.41 -2.35
C ASP A 16 26.49 -17.91 -1.43
N PRO A 17 26.48 -18.29 -0.14
CA PRO A 17 25.40 -17.94 0.77
C PRO A 17 25.14 -16.44 0.91
N LYS A 18 26.17 -15.59 0.77
CA LYS A 18 26.06 -14.13 0.92
C LYS A 18 25.34 -13.53 -0.30
N THR A 19 25.72 -13.94 -1.50
CA THR A 19 25.02 -13.56 -2.73
C THR A 19 23.56 -14.04 -2.71
N ALA A 20 23.29 -15.26 -2.22
CA ALA A 20 21.92 -15.74 -2.06
C ALA A 20 21.10 -14.93 -1.04
N ALA A 21 21.72 -14.42 0.03
CA ALA A 21 21.07 -13.55 1.01
C ALA A 21 20.73 -12.17 0.42
N LEU A 22 21.65 -11.59 -0.34
CA LEU A 22 21.42 -10.32 -1.06
C LEU A 22 20.30 -10.47 -2.09
N GLY A 23 20.23 -11.58 -2.82
CA GLY A 23 19.13 -11.86 -3.75
C GLY A 23 17.75 -11.88 -3.06
N ARG A 24 17.65 -12.47 -1.85
CA ARG A 24 16.40 -12.43 -1.05
C ARG A 24 16.06 -11.02 -0.58
N LEU A 25 17.07 -10.23 -0.21
CA LEU A 25 16.88 -8.83 0.16
C LEU A 25 16.38 -8.02 -1.04
N ILE A 26 16.93 -8.23 -2.24
CA ILE A 26 16.46 -7.58 -3.47
C ILE A 26 14.99 -7.88 -3.75
N ALA A 27 14.56 -9.13 -3.61
CA ALA A 27 13.14 -9.49 -3.76
C ALA A 27 12.25 -8.74 -2.76
N THR A 28 12.71 -8.62 -1.51
CA THR A 28 12.00 -7.86 -0.45
C THR A 28 11.92 -6.37 -0.80
N LEU A 29 13.03 -5.77 -1.24
CA LEU A 29 13.08 -4.37 -1.66
C LEU A 29 12.17 -4.10 -2.87
N ALA A 30 12.11 -5.02 -3.83
CA ALA A 30 11.22 -4.90 -4.97
C ALA A 30 9.74 -4.84 -4.54
N GLU A 31 9.31 -5.72 -3.63
CA GLU A 31 7.94 -5.69 -3.09
C GLU A 31 7.67 -4.43 -2.26
N ASP A 32 8.62 -4.02 -1.41
CA ASP A 32 8.50 -2.82 -0.59
C ASP A 32 8.44 -1.55 -1.44
N ALA A 33 9.18 -1.48 -2.56
CA ALA A 33 9.07 -0.38 -3.53
C ALA A 33 7.72 -0.37 -4.25
N ILE A 34 7.19 -1.53 -4.65
CA ILE A 34 5.85 -1.64 -5.24
C ILE A 34 4.83 -1.07 -4.26
N PHE A 35 4.89 -1.45 -2.98
CA PHE A 35 4.00 -0.91 -1.94
C PHE A 35 4.16 0.60 -1.76
N GLY A 36 5.41 1.06 -1.58
CA GLY A 36 5.73 2.46 -1.33
C GLY A 36 5.20 3.38 -2.43
N LEU A 37 5.44 3.01 -3.70
CA LEU A 37 4.93 3.75 -4.85
C LEU A 37 3.40 3.63 -4.97
N ALA A 38 2.85 2.43 -4.78
CA ALA A 38 1.40 2.22 -4.82
C ALA A 38 0.68 3.04 -3.75
N SER A 39 1.32 3.34 -2.62
CA SER A 39 0.72 4.17 -1.58
C SER A 39 0.39 5.59 -2.05
N GLY A 40 1.00 6.08 -3.13
CA GLY A 40 0.78 7.41 -3.71
C GLY A 40 1.76 8.48 -3.23
N GLY A 41 2.77 8.13 -2.44
CA GLY A 41 3.79 9.09 -1.97
C GLY A 41 4.95 9.34 -2.94
N GLY A 42 4.95 8.71 -4.11
CA GLY A 42 6.05 8.78 -5.09
C GLY A 42 7.34 8.13 -4.58
N ALA A 43 8.46 8.33 -5.30
CA ALA A 43 9.74 7.71 -4.93
C ALA A 43 10.33 8.24 -3.61
N GLY A 44 9.93 9.45 -3.18
CA GLY A 44 10.44 10.09 -1.95
C GLY A 44 10.10 9.34 -0.67
N VAL A 45 9.12 8.43 -0.66
CA VAL A 45 8.79 7.62 0.54
C VAL A 45 9.73 6.44 0.75
N LEU A 46 10.47 6.02 -0.28
CA LEU A 46 11.27 4.80 -0.24
C LEU A 46 12.43 4.88 0.76
N GLU A 47 13.09 6.04 0.85
CA GLU A 47 14.17 6.25 1.82
C GLU A 47 13.67 6.07 3.27
N GLY A 48 12.56 6.73 3.60
CA GLY A 48 11.94 6.61 4.92
C GLY A 48 11.48 5.18 5.21
N LEU A 49 10.90 4.51 4.20
CA LEU A 49 10.44 3.13 4.31
C LEU A 49 11.62 2.18 4.57
N GLY A 50 12.72 2.35 3.84
CA GLY A 50 13.93 1.57 4.01
C GLY A 50 14.53 1.68 5.41
N LYS A 51 14.53 2.90 5.99
CA LYS A 51 14.96 3.11 7.38
C LYS A 51 14.06 2.38 8.39
N ARG A 52 12.74 2.46 8.20
CA ARG A 52 11.77 1.82 9.11
C ARG A 52 11.70 0.30 8.96
N ARG A 53 12.06 -0.22 7.78
CA ARG A 53 12.16 -1.65 7.48
C ARG A 53 13.54 -2.25 7.77
N GLY A 54 14.48 -1.47 8.30
CA GLY A 54 15.87 -1.89 8.51
C GLY A 54 16.02 -3.19 9.30
N GLU A 55 15.26 -3.37 10.39
CA GLU A 55 15.28 -4.62 11.18
C GLU A 55 14.79 -5.83 10.37
N ALA A 56 13.76 -5.64 9.54
CA ALA A 56 13.25 -6.67 8.65
C ALA A 56 14.29 -7.05 7.59
N TYR A 57 15.01 -6.07 7.03
CA TYR A 57 16.10 -6.34 6.10
C TYR A 57 17.24 -7.11 6.75
N GLN A 58 17.62 -6.77 7.98
CA GLN A 58 18.61 -7.55 8.74
C GLN A 58 18.12 -8.98 9.00
N ALA A 59 16.84 -9.16 9.30
CA ALA A 59 16.26 -10.49 9.49
C ALA A 59 16.35 -11.35 8.21
N VAL A 60 16.08 -10.77 7.03
CA VAL A 60 16.23 -11.46 5.73
C VAL A 60 17.67 -11.90 5.48
N LEU A 61 18.63 -11.02 5.79
CA LEU A 61 20.06 -11.32 5.68
C LEU A 61 20.48 -12.44 6.65
N GLY A 62 19.90 -12.46 7.86
CA GLY A 62 20.03 -13.55 8.84
C GLY A 62 19.32 -14.86 8.45
N GLY A 63 18.62 -14.89 7.31
CA GLY A 63 17.92 -16.08 6.81
C GLY A 63 16.51 -16.28 7.40
N HIS A 64 15.97 -15.30 8.11
CA HIS A 64 14.59 -15.35 8.59
C HIS A 64 13.60 -15.10 7.45
N ARG A 65 12.47 -15.80 7.50
CA ARG A 65 11.34 -15.58 6.59
C ARG A 65 10.50 -14.41 7.11
N LEU A 66 10.18 -13.49 6.21
CA LEU A 66 9.22 -12.42 6.45
C LEU A 66 7.89 -12.71 5.75
N ASN A 67 6.85 -11.99 6.15
CA ASN A 67 5.66 -11.84 5.32
C ASN A 67 6.05 -11.12 4.02
N THR A 68 5.48 -11.56 2.91
CA THR A 68 5.78 -11.00 1.58
C THR A 68 4.49 -10.66 0.84
N MET A 69 4.58 -9.76 -0.14
CA MET A 69 3.48 -9.47 -1.06
C MET A 69 3.01 -10.76 -1.76
N SER A 70 3.96 -11.61 -2.13
CA SER A 70 3.72 -12.83 -2.90
C SER A 70 3.19 -14.00 -2.05
N GLY A 71 3.48 -14.05 -0.75
CA GLY A 71 3.07 -15.12 0.17
C GLY A 71 1.88 -14.74 1.06
N GLU A 72 2.11 -13.81 1.98
CA GLU A 72 1.21 -13.45 3.09
C GLU A 72 0.65 -12.03 2.93
N LEU A 73 0.03 -11.75 1.78
CA LEU A 73 -0.39 -10.40 1.37
C LEU A 73 -1.07 -9.61 2.49
N ASP A 74 -2.03 -10.20 3.20
CA ASP A 74 -2.83 -9.47 4.18
C ASP A 74 -2.00 -9.01 5.38
N HIS A 75 -1.20 -9.91 5.94
CA HIS A 75 -0.26 -9.58 7.02
C HIS A 75 0.80 -8.60 6.56
N TRP A 76 1.34 -8.80 5.35
CA TRP A 76 2.35 -7.92 4.76
C TRP A 76 1.79 -6.51 4.52
N VAL A 77 0.57 -6.34 4.02
CA VAL A 77 -0.05 -5.01 3.82
C VAL A 77 -0.20 -4.26 5.14
N VAL A 78 -0.61 -4.94 6.22
CA VAL A 78 -0.74 -4.33 7.55
C VAL A 78 0.63 -3.88 8.08
N GLU A 79 1.63 -4.76 7.96
CA GLU A 79 3.02 -4.48 8.36
C GLU A 79 3.61 -3.28 7.59
N MET A 80 3.44 -3.28 6.27
CA MET A 80 3.92 -2.22 5.39
C MET A 80 3.20 -0.90 5.61
N THR A 81 1.91 -0.95 5.93
CA THR A 81 1.17 0.27 6.25
C THR A 81 1.66 0.90 7.55
N ARG A 82 1.89 0.09 8.59
CA ARG A 82 2.51 0.58 9.84
C ARG A 82 3.90 1.18 9.59
N ALA A 83 4.67 0.60 8.67
CA ALA A 83 5.97 1.13 8.30
C ALA A 83 5.86 2.48 7.59
N ILE A 84 4.91 2.66 6.66
CA ILE A 84 4.84 3.86 5.82
C ILE A 84 4.09 5.04 6.44
N VAL A 85 3.11 4.79 7.32
CA VAL A 85 2.20 5.81 7.87
C VAL A 85 2.90 7.07 8.40
N PRO A 86 4.03 6.98 9.13
CA PRO A 86 4.73 8.17 9.64
C PRO A 86 5.36 9.06 8.58
N ILE A 87 5.60 8.48 7.40
CA ILE A 87 6.18 9.15 6.24
C ILE A 87 5.02 9.70 5.41
N PHE A 88 4.10 8.81 5.03
CA PHE A 88 2.97 9.09 4.15
C PHE A 88 1.86 8.05 4.37
N PRO A 89 0.71 8.43 4.95
CA PRO A 89 -0.45 7.54 5.01
C PRO A 89 -0.92 7.18 3.59
N PRO A 90 -1.09 5.87 3.26
CA PRO A 90 -1.46 5.46 1.91
C PRO A 90 -2.72 6.17 1.44
N ALA A 91 -2.69 6.69 0.21
CA ALA A 91 -3.73 7.56 -0.34
C ALA A 91 -5.11 6.89 -0.45
N LEU A 92 -5.15 5.55 -0.45
CA LEU A 92 -6.37 4.75 -0.56
C LEU A 92 -6.68 3.93 0.69
N MET A 93 -5.92 4.13 1.77
CA MET A 93 -6.30 3.57 3.05
C MET A 93 -7.54 4.33 3.53
N PRO A 94 -8.68 3.65 3.79
CA PRO A 94 -9.81 4.28 4.48
C PRO A 94 -9.32 4.96 5.76
N MET A 95 -9.89 6.11 6.10
CA MET A 95 -9.44 6.92 7.26
C MET A 95 -7.99 7.43 7.18
N GLY A 96 -7.30 7.34 6.04
CA GLY A 96 -5.93 7.85 5.89
C GLY A 96 -5.78 9.34 6.18
N ASP A 97 -6.81 10.15 5.88
CA ASP A 97 -6.79 11.58 6.20
C ASP A 97 -6.92 11.85 7.70
N VAL A 98 -7.56 10.97 8.47
CA VAL A 98 -7.59 11.05 9.93
C VAL A 98 -6.18 10.89 10.51
N ILE A 99 -5.39 9.98 9.93
CA ILE A 99 -3.98 9.79 10.28
C ILE A 99 -3.14 11.02 9.89
N ARG A 100 -3.42 11.66 8.75
CA ARG A 100 -2.77 12.92 8.33
C ARG A 100 -3.04 14.08 9.29
N GLU A 101 -4.23 14.11 9.90
CA GLU A 101 -4.60 15.03 10.99
C GLU A 101 -4.01 14.64 12.37
N ARG A 102 -2.91 13.86 12.34
CA ARG A 102 -2.12 13.45 13.51
C ARG A 102 -2.93 12.65 14.53
N VAL A 103 -3.92 11.88 14.09
CA VAL A 103 -4.58 10.87 14.92
C VAL A 103 -3.80 9.56 14.82
N THR A 104 -2.56 9.60 15.26
CA THR A 104 -1.65 8.45 15.30
C THR A 104 -0.50 8.74 16.26
N LEU A 105 -0.01 7.70 16.93
CA LEU A 105 1.20 7.76 17.75
C LEU A 105 2.46 7.45 16.93
N GLU A 106 2.31 6.87 15.73
CA GLU A 106 3.44 6.55 14.85
C GLU A 106 4.12 7.82 14.29
N ALA A 107 3.39 8.94 14.19
CA ALA A 107 3.93 10.25 13.78
C ALA A 107 4.72 10.98 14.88
N GLY A 108 4.73 10.48 16.12
CA GLY A 108 5.26 11.16 17.30
C GLY A 108 6.78 11.32 17.34
N ALA A 109 7.53 10.60 16.50
CA ALA A 109 8.99 10.72 16.42
C ALA A 109 9.41 11.71 15.32
N ARG A 110 9.12 13.01 15.48
CA ARG A 110 9.69 14.07 14.63
C ARG A 110 10.50 15.07 15.46
N GLY A 111 11.81 15.13 15.20
CA GLY A 111 12.73 16.17 15.70
C GLY A 111 13.54 15.82 16.96
N LEU A 112 14.43 16.73 17.37
CA LEU A 112 15.37 16.60 18.50
C LEU A 112 14.74 16.17 19.85
N ARG A 113 13.42 16.29 20.03
CA ARG A 113 12.70 15.85 21.24
C ARG A 113 12.43 14.35 21.31
N SER A 114 12.44 13.62 20.19
CA SER A 114 12.34 12.16 20.20
C SER A 114 13.56 11.49 20.85
N PHE A 115 14.66 12.24 21.04
CA PHE A 115 15.84 11.80 21.77
C PHE A 115 15.70 11.90 23.30
N PHE A 116 14.71 12.65 23.82
CA PHE A 116 14.56 12.92 25.27
C PHE A 116 13.33 12.28 25.91
N SER A 117 12.32 11.91 25.13
CA SER A 117 11.24 11.00 25.58
C SER A 117 10.64 10.27 24.39
N SER A 118 10.75 8.94 24.40
CA SER A 118 10.15 8.05 23.40
C SER A 118 8.71 7.66 23.73
N LYS A 119 8.22 7.99 24.93
CA LYS A 119 6.86 7.63 25.37
C LYS A 119 5.88 8.74 25.01
N PRO A 120 4.80 8.44 24.25
CA PRO A 120 3.73 9.40 23.99
C PRO A 120 3.07 9.82 25.31
N SER A 121 2.58 11.05 25.37
CA SER A 121 1.89 11.53 26.58
C SER A 121 0.57 10.79 26.78
N GLU A 122 0.13 10.58 28.02
CA GLU A 122 -1.17 9.96 28.31
C GLU A 122 -2.33 10.69 27.60
N LYS A 123 -2.24 12.02 27.49
CA LYS A 123 -3.20 12.85 26.76
C LYS A 123 -3.25 12.51 25.26
N ASP A 124 -2.09 12.30 24.63
CA ASP A 124 -2.02 11.93 23.22
C ASP A 124 -2.56 10.52 23.00
N VAL A 125 -2.21 9.58 23.87
CA VAL A 125 -2.73 8.21 23.85
C VAL A 125 -4.26 8.22 23.96
N LEU A 126 -4.82 8.96 24.91
CA LEU A 126 -6.27 9.10 25.07
C LEU A 126 -6.94 9.75 23.85
N ARG A 127 -6.32 10.77 23.25
CA ARG A 127 -6.84 11.41 22.03
C ARG A 127 -6.86 10.42 20.86
N VAL A 128 -5.76 9.71 20.60
CA VAL A 128 -5.66 8.72 19.51
C VAL A 128 -6.61 7.55 19.77
N LYS A 129 -6.70 7.06 21.00
CA LYS A 129 -7.65 6.01 21.37
C LYS A 129 -9.09 6.45 21.10
N ARG A 130 -9.50 7.63 21.55
CA ARG A 130 -10.86 8.16 21.35
C ARG A 130 -11.19 8.31 19.87
N LEU A 131 -10.37 9.03 19.11
CA LEU A 131 -10.64 9.33 17.71
C LEU A 131 -10.41 8.12 16.79
N GLY A 132 -9.44 7.26 17.11
CA GLY A 132 -9.16 6.02 16.40
C GLY A 132 -10.26 4.97 16.61
N THR A 133 -10.83 4.89 17.80
CA THR A 133 -12.03 4.07 18.07
C THR A 133 -13.20 4.56 17.22
N LEU A 134 -13.45 5.87 17.18
CA LEU A 134 -14.49 6.46 16.35
C LEU A 134 -14.27 6.15 14.86
N ALA A 135 -13.05 6.34 14.34
CA ALA A 135 -12.70 6.02 12.96
C ALA A 135 -12.93 4.54 12.61
N THR A 136 -12.52 3.64 13.50
CA THR A 136 -12.67 2.19 13.31
C THR A 136 -14.13 1.77 13.34
N ARG A 137 -14.93 2.34 14.25
CA ARG A 137 -16.38 2.06 14.34
C ARG A 137 -17.15 2.58 13.13
N ILE A 138 -16.83 3.79 12.65
CA ILE A 138 -17.43 4.33 11.42
C ILE A 138 -17.10 3.41 10.24
N LEU A 139 -15.84 3.00 10.10
CA LEU A 139 -15.41 2.10 9.03
C LEU A 139 -16.16 0.76 9.06
N ARG A 140 -16.27 0.12 10.23
CA ARG A 140 -17.06 -1.11 10.41
C ARG A 140 -18.54 -0.91 10.12
N ALA A 141 -19.11 0.23 10.52
CA ALA A 141 -20.52 0.54 10.26
C ALA A 141 -20.80 0.69 8.76
N VAL A 142 -19.85 1.22 7.99
CA VAL A 142 -19.94 1.27 6.53
C VAL A 142 -19.87 -0.14 5.95
N PHE A 143 -18.81 -0.90 6.23
CA PHE A 143 -18.63 -2.25 5.65
C PHE A 143 -19.72 -3.25 6.02
N VAL A 144 -20.37 -3.11 7.19
CA VAL A 144 -21.47 -4.02 7.56
C VAL A 144 -22.83 -3.60 6.97
N ALA A 145 -22.91 -2.43 6.35
CA ALA A 145 -24.18 -1.86 5.91
C ALA A 145 -24.79 -2.64 4.74
N ASP A 146 -23.95 -3.20 3.88
CA ASP A 146 -24.38 -3.90 2.67
C ASP A 146 -24.30 -5.44 2.78
N GLY A 147 -23.54 -5.97 3.75
CA GLY A 147 -23.42 -7.39 4.06
C GLY A 147 -22.46 -7.70 5.22
N PRO A 148 -22.11 -8.97 5.43
CA PRO A 148 -21.06 -9.35 6.39
C PRO A 148 -19.68 -8.87 5.93
N ILE A 149 -18.86 -8.42 6.88
CA ILE A 149 -17.49 -7.94 6.61
C ILE A 149 -16.62 -9.05 6.03
N ASP A 150 -16.05 -8.82 4.86
CA ASP A 150 -15.17 -9.78 4.15
C ASP A 150 -13.69 -9.68 4.57
N ASP A 151 -12.83 -10.55 4.01
CA ASP A 151 -11.41 -10.60 4.34
C ASP A 151 -10.64 -9.31 3.96
N GLU A 152 -11.00 -8.66 2.86
CA GLU A 152 -10.37 -7.42 2.40
C GLU A 152 -10.78 -6.22 3.27
N GLU A 153 -12.03 -6.18 3.70
CA GLU A 153 -12.52 -5.19 4.65
C GLU A 153 -11.92 -5.40 6.05
N ASN A 154 -11.79 -6.64 6.50
CA ASN A 154 -11.06 -6.97 7.73
C ASN A 154 -9.59 -6.54 7.63
N ARG A 155 -8.94 -6.74 6.48
CA ARG A 155 -7.60 -6.21 6.23
C ARG A 155 -7.58 -4.67 6.30
N ALA A 156 -8.52 -3.98 5.68
CA ALA A 156 -8.60 -2.52 5.72
C ALA A 156 -8.78 -1.99 7.15
N ILE A 157 -9.63 -2.64 7.96
CA ILE A 157 -9.77 -2.35 9.39
C ILE A 157 -8.45 -2.57 10.12
N ALA A 158 -7.79 -3.72 9.91
CA ALA A 158 -6.53 -4.04 10.55
C ALA A 158 -5.42 -3.03 10.19
N THR A 159 -5.40 -2.58 8.93
CA THR A 159 -4.51 -1.55 8.43
C THR A 159 -4.74 -0.20 9.14
N VAL A 160 -5.99 0.22 9.32
CA VAL A 160 -6.32 1.46 10.07
C VAL A 160 -5.90 1.33 11.53
N VAL A 161 -6.21 0.23 12.20
CA VAL A 161 -5.83 0.01 13.61
C VAL A 161 -4.30 0.03 13.77
N ALA A 162 -3.56 -0.64 12.87
CA ALA A 162 -2.10 -0.61 12.87
C ALA A 162 -1.53 0.80 12.63
N ALA A 163 -2.19 1.61 11.79
CA ALA A 163 -1.79 2.99 11.51
C ALA A 163 -1.94 3.93 12.72
N LEU A 164 -2.77 3.59 13.71
CA LEU A 164 -2.94 4.40 14.91
C LEU A 164 -1.70 4.38 15.82
N GLY A 165 -0.88 3.32 15.77
CA GLY A 165 0.29 3.18 16.63
C GLY A 165 -0.02 2.99 18.11
N LEU A 166 -1.24 2.55 18.43
CA LEU A 166 -1.64 2.31 19.82
C LEU A 166 -0.84 1.15 20.43
N PRO A 167 -0.58 1.17 21.75
CA PRO A 167 -0.08 0.01 22.46
C PRO A 167 -1.00 -1.20 22.27
N ASP A 168 -0.44 -2.41 22.32
CA ASP A 168 -1.18 -3.67 22.14
C ASP A 168 -2.45 -3.77 22.99
N GLU A 169 -2.39 -3.29 24.24
CA GLU A 169 -3.50 -3.31 25.20
C GLU A 169 -4.70 -2.49 24.71
N ASP A 170 -4.44 -1.39 23.99
CA ASP A 170 -5.45 -0.49 23.43
C ASP A 170 -5.85 -0.87 22.01
N ALA A 171 -4.94 -1.47 21.23
CA ALA A 171 -5.19 -1.88 19.85
C ALA A 171 -5.98 -3.20 19.76
N LYS A 172 -5.67 -4.19 20.62
CA LYS A 172 -6.33 -5.52 20.62
C LYS A 172 -7.86 -5.45 20.67
N PRO A 173 -8.48 -4.63 21.53
CA PRO A 173 -9.93 -4.49 21.55
C PRO A 173 -10.52 -4.03 20.22
N LEU A 174 -9.83 -3.15 19.47
CA LEU A 174 -10.32 -2.61 18.20
C LEU A 174 -10.38 -3.66 17.08
N PHE A 175 -9.47 -4.65 17.11
CA PHE A 175 -9.50 -5.77 16.16
C PHE A 175 -10.70 -6.69 16.39
N ALA A 176 -11.10 -6.89 17.65
CA ALA A 176 -12.16 -7.82 18.04
C ALA A 176 -13.55 -7.16 18.18
N GLU A 177 -13.64 -5.84 18.13
CA GLU A 177 -14.88 -5.11 18.31
C GLU A 177 -15.91 -5.44 17.21
N ALA A 178 -17.12 -5.83 17.62
CA ALA A 178 -18.23 -6.06 16.71
C ALA A 178 -18.76 -4.73 16.13
N PRO A 179 -19.30 -4.72 14.90
CA PRO A 179 -19.92 -3.52 14.34
C PRO A 179 -21.08 -3.02 15.21
N ILE A 180 -21.17 -1.71 15.36
CA ILE A 180 -22.23 -1.04 16.12
C ILE A 180 -23.16 -0.34 15.11
N PRO A 181 -24.50 -0.43 15.25
CA PRO A 181 -25.43 0.31 14.41
C PRO A 181 -25.12 1.81 14.43
N VAL A 182 -25.17 2.47 13.27
CA VAL A 182 -24.76 3.86 13.13
C VAL A 182 -25.60 4.81 13.98
N GLU A 183 -26.87 4.48 14.24
CA GLU A 183 -27.77 5.25 15.10
C GLU A 183 -27.26 5.26 16.55
N GLN A 184 -26.68 4.15 17.00
CA GLN A 184 -26.13 3.95 18.34
C GLN A 184 -24.67 4.41 18.45
N LEU A 185 -24.04 4.81 17.34
CA LEU A 185 -22.68 5.32 17.35
C LEU A 185 -22.65 6.72 17.96
N ASP A 186 -21.97 6.86 19.09
CA ASP A 186 -21.79 8.12 19.78
C ASP A 186 -20.52 8.85 19.32
N VAL A 187 -20.64 10.17 19.11
CA VAL A 187 -19.50 11.06 18.91
C VAL A 187 -19.20 11.72 20.25
N TYR A 188 -18.16 11.26 20.94
CA TYR A 188 -17.81 11.76 22.27
C TYR A 188 -16.84 12.95 22.21
N GLY A 189 -17.29 14.07 22.75
CA GLY A 189 -16.52 15.32 22.83
C GLY A 189 -16.33 15.99 21.47
N ASP A 190 -15.53 17.06 21.46
CA ASP A 190 -15.31 17.83 20.24
C ASP A 190 -14.39 17.08 19.26
N VAL A 191 -14.80 17.08 18.00
CA VAL A 191 -14.03 16.58 16.85
C VAL A 191 -13.67 17.79 15.99
N ASP A 192 -12.37 18.01 15.81
CA ASP A 192 -11.87 19.09 14.96
C ASP A 192 -12.42 18.95 13.54
N ALA A 193 -12.74 20.08 12.88
CA ALA A 193 -13.35 20.08 11.55
C ALA A 193 -12.52 19.30 10.50
N ALA A 194 -11.20 19.37 10.59
CA ALA A 194 -10.30 18.62 9.70
C ALA A 194 -10.39 17.10 9.94
N VAL A 195 -10.50 16.67 11.20
CA VAL A 195 -10.69 15.25 11.56
C VAL A 195 -12.07 14.78 11.10
N ALA A 196 -13.12 15.58 11.30
CA ALA A 196 -14.47 15.26 10.83
C ALA A 196 -14.51 15.09 9.30
N LYS A 197 -13.86 16.00 8.55
CA LYS A 197 -13.69 15.88 7.10
C LYS A 197 -12.94 14.59 6.73
N GLY A 198 -11.86 14.27 7.44
CA GLY A 198 -11.07 13.05 7.22
C GLY A 198 -11.87 11.76 7.48
N LEU A 199 -12.71 11.74 8.52
CA LEU A 199 -13.59 10.61 8.83
C LEU A 199 -14.60 10.38 7.70
N LEU A 200 -15.28 11.44 7.24
CA LEU A 200 -16.30 11.34 6.20
C LEU A 200 -15.70 10.99 4.84
N ARG A 201 -14.54 11.56 4.50
CA ARG A 201 -13.80 11.19 3.29
C ARG A 201 -13.33 9.74 3.34
N GLY A 202 -12.86 9.28 4.49
CA GLY A 202 -12.50 7.88 4.72
C GLY A 202 -13.67 6.92 4.59
N ALA A 203 -14.85 7.31 5.08
CA ALA A 203 -16.08 6.54 4.97
C ALA A 203 -16.56 6.43 3.51
N TRP A 204 -16.53 7.55 2.76
CA TRP A 204 -16.79 7.52 1.32
C TRP A 204 -15.80 6.66 0.55
N LEU A 205 -14.52 6.71 0.92
CA LEU A 205 -13.48 5.91 0.27
C LEU A 205 -13.68 4.40 0.50
N ALA A 206 -14.11 4.01 1.70
CA ALA A 206 -14.46 2.64 2.03
C ALA A 206 -15.60 2.13 1.13
N SER A 207 -16.71 2.87 1.07
CA SER A 207 -17.89 2.55 0.26
C SER A 207 -17.63 2.60 -1.26
N ALA A 208 -16.77 3.51 -1.72
CA ALA A 208 -16.47 3.63 -3.15
C ALA A 208 -15.48 2.57 -3.67
N TRP A 209 -14.89 1.74 -2.80
CA TRP A 209 -13.86 0.77 -3.18
C TRP A 209 -14.41 -0.35 -4.05
N ASP A 210 -15.61 -0.83 -3.78
CA ASP A 210 -16.44 -1.57 -4.72
C ASP A 210 -17.50 -0.62 -5.32
N THR A 211 -18.69 -0.56 -4.79
CA THR A 211 -19.80 0.21 -5.34
C THR A 211 -20.60 0.81 -4.22
N ILE A 212 -20.74 2.13 -4.24
CA ILE A 212 -21.50 2.87 -3.23
C ILE A 212 -22.93 2.30 -3.14
N ASP A 213 -23.20 1.56 -2.08
CA ASP A 213 -24.52 1.02 -1.79
C ASP A 213 -25.36 2.10 -1.06
N PRO A 214 -26.67 2.23 -1.35
CA PRO A 214 -27.53 3.18 -0.65
C PRO A 214 -27.54 3.03 0.88
N ARG A 215 -27.28 1.83 1.40
CA ARG A 215 -27.19 1.53 2.84
C ARG A 215 -25.91 2.09 3.46
N GLU A 216 -24.79 1.98 2.77
CA GLU A 216 -23.53 2.62 3.18
C GLU A 216 -23.64 4.15 3.13
N GLU A 217 -24.25 4.67 2.06
CA GLU A 217 -24.50 6.11 1.93
C GLU A 217 -25.38 6.62 3.08
N HIS A 218 -26.40 5.85 3.49
CA HIS A 218 -27.20 6.18 4.67
C HIS A 218 -26.33 6.29 5.93
N VAL A 219 -25.45 5.32 6.19
CA VAL A 219 -24.51 5.35 7.32
C VAL A 219 -23.66 6.61 7.29
N ILE A 220 -23.07 6.96 6.14
CA ILE A 220 -22.22 8.14 5.99
C ILE A 220 -23.01 9.43 6.28
N ARG A 221 -24.26 9.52 5.82
CA ARG A 221 -25.14 10.67 6.08
C ARG A 221 -25.51 10.79 7.56
N VAL A 222 -25.77 9.68 8.25
CA VAL A 222 -26.02 9.69 9.71
C VAL A 222 -24.79 10.16 10.48
N VAL A 223 -23.59 9.67 10.11
CA VAL A 223 -22.32 10.12 10.71
C VAL A 223 -22.08 11.61 10.46
N SER A 224 -22.33 12.09 9.23
CA SER A 224 -22.22 13.51 8.86
C SER A 224 -23.09 14.39 9.75
N ASN A 225 -24.33 13.97 10.01
CA ASN A 225 -25.25 14.70 10.89
C ASN A 225 -24.75 14.72 12.34
N LYS A 226 -24.25 13.58 12.85
CA LYS A 226 -23.67 13.51 14.21
C LYS A 226 -22.41 14.36 14.37
N LEU A 227 -21.66 14.59 13.30
CA LEU A 227 -20.48 15.46 13.25
C LEU A 227 -20.84 16.94 12.97
N ASN A 228 -22.11 17.28 12.79
CA ASN A 228 -22.57 18.61 12.35
C ASN A 228 -21.89 19.08 11.05
N PHE A 229 -21.61 18.16 10.14
CA PHE A 229 -20.92 18.44 8.88
C PHE A 229 -21.90 18.84 7.78
N ALA A 230 -21.57 19.89 7.02
CA ALA A 230 -22.48 20.48 6.04
C ALA A 230 -22.78 19.52 4.88
N ALA A 231 -24.06 19.34 4.54
CA ALA A 231 -24.50 18.43 3.48
C ALA A 231 -23.88 18.75 2.10
N MET A 232 -23.73 20.04 1.76
CA MET A 232 -23.09 20.45 0.51
C MET A 232 -21.61 20.04 0.46
N GLU A 233 -20.90 20.16 1.57
CA GLU A 233 -19.50 19.74 1.66
C GLU A 233 -19.38 18.21 1.59
N LEU A 234 -20.35 17.47 2.13
CA LEU A 234 -20.40 16.02 2.04
C LEU A 234 -20.50 15.54 0.58
N GLU A 235 -21.30 16.20 -0.26
CA GLU A 235 -21.40 15.87 -1.68
C GLU A 235 -20.12 16.19 -2.45
N VAL A 236 -19.41 17.25 -2.07
CA VAL A 236 -18.08 17.55 -2.63
C VAL A 236 -17.11 16.42 -2.32
N LEU A 237 -17.07 15.95 -1.06
CA LEU A 237 -16.23 14.81 -0.66
C LEU A 237 -16.55 13.54 -1.45
N ARG A 238 -17.85 13.23 -1.62
CA ARG A 238 -18.30 12.09 -2.42
C ARG A 238 -17.73 12.14 -3.85
N ASN A 239 -17.88 13.28 -4.51
CA ASN A 239 -17.41 13.47 -5.89
C ASN A 239 -15.87 13.40 -6.01
N GLU A 240 -15.15 13.97 -5.03
CA GLU A 240 -13.68 13.85 -4.97
C GLU A 240 -13.22 12.40 -4.87
N VAL A 241 -13.86 11.61 -4.00
CA VAL A 241 -13.54 10.19 -3.81
C VAL A 241 -13.84 9.37 -5.06
N VAL A 242 -15.00 9.56 -5.69
CA VAL A 242 -15.34 8.84 -6.93
C VAL A 242 -14.28 9.13 -8.02
N LYS A 243 -13.90 10.40 -8.18
CA LYS A 243 -12.85 10.78 -9.14
C LYS A 243 -11.51 10.12 -8.80
N LEU A 244 -11.15 10.04 -7.52
CA LEU A 244 -9.92 9.38 -7.07
C LEU A 244 -9.92 7.88 -7.42
N ILE A 245 -11.03 7.18 -7.19
CA ILE A 245 -11.21 5.76 -7.52
C ILE A 245 -11.05 5.52 -9.03
N ASP A 246 -11.62 6.40 -9.86
CA ASP A 246 -11.54 6.26 -11.33
C ASP A 246 -10.12 6.52 -11.86
N VAL A 247 -9.44 7.56 -11.36
CA VAL A 247 -8.01 7.79 -11.67
C VAL A 247 -7.21 6.57 -11.27
N ARG A 248 -7.44 6.06 -10.06
CA ARG A 248 -6.71 4.93 -9.53
C ARG A 248 -6.89 3.66 -10.34
N ARG A 249 -8.11 3.36 -10.82
CA ARG A 249 -8.37 2.23 -11.73
C ARG A 249 -7.42 2.27 -12.93
N ASN A 250 -7.28 3.43 -13.56
CA ASN A 250 -6.43 3.58 -14.74
C ASN A 250 -4.95 3.41 -14.41
N VAL A 251 -4.47 3.97 -13.29
CA VAL A 251 -3.09 3.79 -12.83
C VAL A 251 -2.79 2.32 -12.52
N GLY A 252 -3.68 1.65 -11.78
CA GLY A 252 -3.52 0.24 -11.45
C GLY A 252 -3.54 -0.66 -12.68
N SER A 253 -4.43 -0.41 -13.64
CA SER A 253 -4.50 -1.15 -14.91
C SER A 253 -3.21 -0.96 -15.73
N ALA A 254 -2.70 0.28 -15.79
CA ALA A 254 -1.43 0.57 -16.44
C ALA A 254 -0.24 -0.14 -15.76
N CYS A 255 -0.22 -0.24 -14.42
CA CYS A 255 0.81 -0.99 -13.69
C CYS A 255 0.77 -2.48 -14.04
N VAL A 256 -0.42 -3.09 -14.04
CA VAL A 256 -0.60 -4.51 -14.38
C VAL A 256 -0.09 -4.80 -15.79
N ASP A 257 -0.48 -3.98 -16.77
CA ASP A 257 -0.01 -4.12 -18.15
C ASP A 257 1.49 -3.92 -18.30
N ALA A 258 2.04 -2.90 -17.63
CA ALA A 258 3.47 -2.59 -17.66
C ALA A 258 4.31 -3.74 -17.09
N ILE A 259 3.93 -4.30 -15.93
CA ILE A 259 4.62 -5.45 -15.31
C ILE A 259 4.57 -6.65 -16.25
N ARG A 260 3.38 -6.99 -16.78
CA ARG A 260 3.20 -8.13 -17.69
C ARG A 260 3.98 -8.00 -18.99
N PHE A 261 4.07 -6.79 -19.55
CA PHE A 261 4.87 -6.54 -20.74
C PHE A 261 6.36 -6.70 -20.45
N LEU A 262 6.82 -6.05 -19.37
CA LEU A 262 8.21 -6.03 -18.95
C LEU A 262 8.73 -7.43 -18.59
N LEU A 263 7.92 -8.21 -17.87
CA LEU A 263 8.20 -9.57 -17.42
C LEU A 263 7.57 -10.66 -18.30
N SER A 264 7.36 -10.37 -19.58
CA SER A 264 6.78 -11.32 -20.55
C SER A 264 7.58 -12.62 -20.69
N ASP A 265 8.86 -12.65 -20.31
CA ASP A 265 9.72 -13.84 -20.23
C ASP A 265 9.58 -14.63 -18.89
N ARG A 266 8.64 -14.24 -18.03
CA ARG A 266 8.31 -14.87 -16.73
C ARG A 266 6.81 -15.13 -16.57
N MET A 267 6.17 -15.48 -17.67
CA MET A 267 4.74 -15.79 -17.76
C MET A 267 4.58 -17.23 -18.29
N PRO A 268 4.11 -18.21 -17.48
CA PRO A 268 3.73 -18.09 -16.07
C PRO A 268 4.95 -17.92 -15.15
N GLY A 269 4.71 -17.49 -13.91
CA GLY A 269 5.77 -17.26 -12.91
C GLY A 269 5.62 -15.90 -12.21
N HIS A 270 6.74 -15.32 -11.79
CA HIS A 270 6.75 -14.05 -11.05
C HIS A 270 6.08 -12.89 -11.80
N GLY A 271 6.11 -12.87 -13.13
CA GLY A 271 5.41 -11.84 -13.91
C GLY A 271 3.88 -11.86 -13.68
N VAL A 272 3.29 -13.06 -13.49
CA VAL A 272 1.86 -13.22 -13.19
C VAL A 272 1.58 -12.79 -11.76
N THR A 273 2.36 -13.32 -10.80
CA THR A 273 2.16 -13.07 -9.37
C THR A 273 2.30 -11.58 -9.05
N LEU A 274 3.39 -10.93 -9.48
CA LEU A 274 3.63 -9.51 -9.20
C LEU A 274 2.55 -8.64 -9.84
N ALA A 275 2.16 -8.91 -11.10
CA ALA A 275 1.09 -8.16 -11.75
C ALA A 275 -0.26 -8.31 -11.00
N ALA A 276 -0.61 -9.53 -10.59
CA ALA A 276 -1.85 -9.78 -9.86
C ALA A 276 -1.85 -9.09 -8.48
N LYS A 277 -0.75 -9.19 -7.73
CA LYS A 277 -0.62 -8.57 -6.40
C LYS A 277 -0.57 -7.05 -6.46
N THR A 278 0.15 -6.46 -7.42
CA THR A 278 0.07 -5.02 -7.69
C THR A 278 -1.36 -4.61 -8.05
N GLY A 279 -2.06 -5.41 -8.86
CA GLY A 279 -3.48 -5.22 -9.15
C GLY A 279 -4.35 -5.21 -7.89
N GLN A 280 -4.12 -6.15 -6.96
CA GLN A 280 -4.84 -6.20 -5.68
C GLN A 280 -4.60 -4.95 -4.81
N LEU A 281 -3.38 -4.40 -4.81
CA LEU A 281 -3.04 -3.18 -4.06
C LEU A 281 -3.60 -1.90 -4.69
N MET A 282 -3.68 -1.87 -6.02
CA MET A 282 -3.95 -0.63 -6.74
C MET A 282 -5.38 -0.53 -7.26
N ILE A 283 -5.98 -1.62 -7.70
CA ILE A 283 -7.25 -1.59 -8.44
C ILE A 283 -8.42 -1.73 -7.45
N PRO A 284 -9.35 -0.77 -7.44
CA PRO A 284 -10.59 -0.85 -6.67
C PRO A 284 -11.34 -2.16 -6.95
N LYS A 285 -11.91 -2.77 -5.91
CA LYS A 285 -12.54 -4.10 -5.94
C LYS A 285 -13.53 -4.26 -7.10
N ARG A 286 -14.38 -3.24 -7.37
CA ARG A 286 -15.37 -3.30 -8.48
C ARG A 286 -14.78 -3.48 -9.89
N TYR A 287 -13.53 -3.11 -10.09
CA TYR A 287 -12.86 -3.19 -11.40
C TYR A 287 -11.87 -4.34 -11.48
N ARG A 288 -11.65 -5.06 -10.38
CA ARG A 288 -10.55 -6.01 -10.27
C ARG A 288 -10.77 -7.21 -11.17
N ASP A 289 -11.97 -7.76 -11.22
CA ASP A 289 -12.26 -8.96 -12.03
C ASP A 289 -11.99 -8.72 -13.52
N GLU A 290 -12.43 -7.58 -14.05
CA GLU A 290 -12.21 -7.19 -15.46
C GLU A 290 -10.71 -7.16 -15.80
N VAL A 291 -9.90 -6.50 -14.95
CA VAL A 291 -8.47 -6.33 -15.21
C VAL A 291 -7.69 -7.62 -14.93
N MET A 292 -8.04 -8.33 -13.85
CA MET A 292 -7.36 -9.56 -13.45
C MET A 292 -7.67 -10.74 -14.37
N ALA A 293 -8.85 -10.77 -15.02
CA ALA A 293 -9.15 -11.77 -16.04
C ALA A 293 -8.06 -11.80 -17.13
N GLN A 294 -7.52 -10.65 -17.52
CA GLN A 294 -6.46 -10.59 -18.52
C GLN A 294 -5.15 -11.22 -18.03
N VAL A 295 -4.88 -11.15 -16.72
CA VAL A 295 -3.72 -11.77 -16.08
C VAL A 295 -3.88 -13.30 -16.08
N GLY A 296 -5.06 -13.78 -15.70
CA GLY A 296 -5.38 -15.22 -15.63
C GLY A 296 -5.36 -15.93 -16.99
N HIS A 297 -5.78 -15.26 -18.07
CA HIS A 297 -5.77 -15.84 -19.42
C HIS A 297 -4.37 -15.94 -20.06
N GLY A 298 -3.34 -15.33 -19.47
CA GLY A 298 -1.97 -15.36 -20.02
C GLY A 298 -1.80 -14.66 -21.38
N ALA A 299 -2.77 -13.84 -21.79
CA ALA A 299 -2.72 -13.12 -23.06
C ALA A 299 -1.47 -12.22 -23.13
N LYS A 300 -0.87 -12.13 -24.32
CA LYS A 300 0.27 -11.23 -24.55
C LYS A 300 -0.20 -9.79 -24.46
N VAL A 301 0.47 -8.98 -23.64
CA VAL A 301 0.19 -7.55 -23.56
C VAL A 301 0.70 -6.85 -24.82
N THR A 302 -0.16 -6.04 -25.42
CA THR A 302 0.17 -5.19 -26.56
C THR A 302 0.16 -3.73 -26.09
N LEU A 303 1.28 -3.04 -26.30
CA LEU A 303 1.39 -1.59 -26.08
C LEU A 303 0.62 -0.87 -27.18
N ALA A 304 -0.35 -0.04 -26.79
CA ALA A 304 -1.32 0.56 -27.69
C ALA A 304 -1.71 1.98 -27.26
N LYS A 305 -0.85 2.66 -26.52
CA LYS A 305 -1.03 4.03 -26.01
C LYS A 305 -2.33 4.23 -25.24
N ARG A 306 -2.76 3.21 -24.49
CA ARG A 306 -4.06 3.19 -23.78
C ARG A 306 -4.13 4.20 -22.63
N TYR A 307 -2.99 4.54 -22.03
CA TYR A 307 -2.92 5.30 -20.78
C TYR A 307 -2.16 6.63 -20.93
N THR A 308 -2.17 7.23 -22.13
CA THR A 308 -1.49 8.51 -22.40
C THR A 308 -2.09 9.69 -21.64
N ALA A 309 -3.36 9.58 -21.22
CA ALA A 309 -4.09 10.61 -20.47
C ALA A 309 -3.74 10.65 -18.96
N LEU A 310 -2.94 9.71 -18.45
CA LEU A 310 -2.49 9.74 -17.06
C LEU A 310 -1.67 11.00 -16.75
N GLY A 311 -1.74 11.48 -15.50
CA GLY A 311 -0.88 12.55 -15.04
C GLY A 311 0.60 12.14 -15.03
N ASN A 312 1.51 13.12 -15.03
CA ASN A 312 2.95 12.82 -15.03
C ASN A 312 3.38 12.02 -13.78
N GLU A 313 2.86 12.37 -12.60
CA GLU A 313 3.14 11.65 -11.35
C GLU A 313 2.61 10.21 -11.38
N ASP A 314 1.43 10.00 -11.97
CA ASP A 314 0.87 8.66 -12.17
C ASP A 314 1.71 7.83 -13.13
N LYS A 315 2.18 8.42 -14.23
CA LYS A 315 3.08 7.76 -15.19
C LYS A 315 4.41 7.39 -14.53
N GLU A 316 4.99 8.28 -13.74
CA GLU A 316 6.20 8.01 -12.96
C GLU A 316 5.97 6.86 -11.96
N THR A 317 4.80 6.83 -11.31
CA THR A 317 4.41 5.73 -10.40
C THR A 317 4.32 4.40 -11.14
N VAL A 318 3.63 4.35 -12.29
CA VAL A 318 3.53 3.14 -13.13
C VAL A 318 4.91 2.62 -13.54
N LEU A 319 5.77 3.53 -14.00
CA LEU A 319 7.12 3.19 -14.45
C LEU A 319 8.01 2.75 -13.29
N GLY A 320 7.90 3.37 -12.13
CA GLY A 320 8.63 2.99 -10.92
C GLY A 320 8.22 1.59 -10.45
N ILE A 321 6.92 1.31 -10.38
CA ILE A 321 6.37 0.02 -9.95
C ILE A 321 6.79 -1.09 -10.93
N ALA A 322 6.69 -0.85 -12.24
CA ALA A 322 7.12 -1.80 -13.24
C ALA A 322 8.62 -2.09 -13.12
N TRP A 323 9.45 -1.06 -12.91
CA TRP A 323 10.89 -1.25 -12.74
C TRP A 323 11.23 -2.01 -11.46
N ALA A 324 10.60 -1.67 -10.32
CA ALA A 324 10.77 -2.38 -9.06
C ALA A 324 10.44 -3.88 -9.22
N ALA A 325 9.31 -4.21 -9.87
CA ALA A 325 8.95 -5.60 -10.18
C ALA A 325 10.02 -6.31 -11.02
N SER A 326 10.73 -5.59 -11.89
CA SER A 326 11.77 -6.17 -12.73
C SER A 326 13.05 -6.55 -12.01
N LEU A 327 13.29 -5.96 -10.83
CA LEU A 327 14.44 -6.26 -9.99
C LEU A 327 14.19 -7.49 -9.08
N TYR A 328 12.95 -7.94 -8.93
CA TYR A 328 12.53 -8.96 -7.96
C TYR A 328 13.39 -10.24 -7.94
N GLU A 329 13.82 -10.72 -9.11
CA GLU A 329 14.62 -11.96 -9.23
C GLU A 329 16.15 -11.71 -9.25
N ASP A 330 16.62 -10.52 -8.89
CA ASP A 330 18.03 -10.11 -9.04
C ASP A 330 18.58 -10.40 -10.45
N PRO A 331 18.10 -9.68 -11.48
CA PRO A 331 18.44 -10.00 -12.85
C PRO A 331 19.93 -9.76 -13.14
N SER A 332 20.57 -10.75 -13.78
CA SER A 332 21.90 -10.57 -14.36
C SER A 332 21.99 -9.33 -15.25
N LEU A 333 23.20 -8.79 -15.43
CA LEU A 333 23.44 -7.58 -16.23
C LEU A 333 22.82 -7.67 -17.64
N GLY A 334 22.97 -8.81 -18.31
CA GLY A 334 22.39 -9.02 -19.64
C GLY A 334 20.86 -8.98 -19.64
N ARG A 335 20.22 -9.60 -18.64
CA ARG A 335 18.76 -9.53 -18.50
C ARG A 335 18.29 -8.14 -18.14
N ARG A 336 19.00 -7.43 -17.26
CA ARG A 336 18.69 -6.04 -16.89
C ARG A 336 18.72 -5.10 -18.10
N ALA A 337 19.63 -5.30 -19.04
CA ALA A 337 19.66 -4.54 -20.30
C ALA A 337 18.40 -4.77 -21.16
N LEU A 338 17.93 -6.01 -21.27
CA LEU A 338 16.69 -6.34 -21.97
C LEU A 338 15.45 -5.76 -21.26
N LEU A 339 15.40 -5.85 -19.93
CA LEU A 339 14.34 -5.26 -19.12
C LEU A 339 14.31 -3.74 -19.29
N ARG A 340 15.46 -3.07 -19.28
CA ARG A 340 15.54 -1.62 -19.54
C ARG A 340 14.96 -1.25 -20.90
N ALA A 341 15.33 -1.97 -21.95
CA ALA A 341 14.79 -1.70 -23.29
C ALA A 341 13.26 -1.89 -23.35
N ARG A 342 12.71 -2.87 -22.63
CA ARG A 342 11.25 -3.05 -22.51
C ARG A 342 10.60 -1.94 -21.70
N HIS A 343 11.23 -1.52 -20.60
CA HIS A 343 10.76 -0.42 -19.77
C HIS A 343 10.71 0.89 -20.56
N ASP A 344 11.73 1.20 -21.36
CA ASP A 344 11.73 2.38 -22.24
C ASP A 344 10.59 2.33 -23.28
N ARG A 345 10.21 1.14 -23.77
CA ARG A 345 9.01 0.99 -24.63
C ARG A 345 7.71 1.27 -23.89
N VAL A 346 7.58 0.83 -22.64
CA VAL A 346 6.42 1.17 -21.79
C VAL A 346 6.37 2.68 -21.57
N ALA A 347 7.49 3.32 -21.25
CA ALA A 347 7.57 4.77 -21.07
C ALA A 347 7.15 5.53 -22.34
N ALA A 348 7.64 5.11 -23.50
CA ALA A 348 7.23 5.68 -24.79
C ALA A 348 5.72 5.48 -25.09
N ASP A 349 5.14 4.33 -24.70
CA ASP A 349 3.71 4.06 -24.84
C ASP A 349 2.83 4.96 -23.95
N LEU A 350 3.31 5.24 -22.73
CA LEU A 350 2.67 6.18 -21.80
C LEU A 350 2.88 7.65 -22.19
N GLY A 351 3.85 7.94 -23.07
CA GLY A 351 4.28 9.30 -23.37
C GLY A 351 5.01 9.95 -22.20
N ALA A 352 5.95 9.23 -21.58
CA ALA A 352 6.79 9.66 -20.47
C ALA A 352 8.26 9.26 -20.67
N ASP A 353 9.12 9.75 -19.79
CA ASP A 353 10.52 9.31 -19.69
C ASP A 353 10.68 8.30 -18.56
N GLY A 354 11.21 7.11 -18.89
CA GLY A 354 11.47 6.05 -17.93
C GLY A 354 12.70 6.27 -17.07
N VAL A 355 13.63 7.15 -17.45
CA VAL A 355 14.94 7.30 -16.78
C VAL A 355 14.77 7.75 -15.33
N LYS A 356 13.99 8.79 -15.08
CA LYS A 356 13.77 9.34 -13.73
C LYS A 356 13.20 8.28 -12.79
N ALA A 357 12.17 7.57 -13.24
CA ALA A 357 11.53 6.52 -12.46
C ALA A 357 12.51 5.38 -12.12
N ARG A 358 13.32 4.92 -13.09
CA ARG A 358 14.32 3.87 -12.84
C ARG A 358 15.43 4.32 -11.89
N HIS A 359 15.95 5.54 -12.09
CA HIS A 359 17.04 6.08 -11.28
C HIS A 359 16.67 6.05 -9.80
N ALA A 360 15.50 6.58 -9.45
CA ALA A 360 15.09 6.67 -8.04
C ALA A 360 14.98 5.29 -7.37
N ILE A 361 14.56 4.25 -8.11
CA ILE A 361 14.50 2.88 -7.58
C ILE A 361 15.90 2.25 -7.51
N ASP A 362 16.72 2.42 -8.54
CA ASP A 362 18.08 1.88 -8.58
C ASP A 362 18.96 2.48 -7.47
N GLU A 363 18.85 3.79 -7.25
CA GLU A 363 19.53 4.53 -6.18
C GLU A 363 19.08 4.03 -4.81
N TRP A 364 17.78 3.98 -4.55
CA TRP A 364 17.26 3.47 -3.28
C TRP A 364 17.67 2.02 -2.99
N VAL A 365 17.60 1.13 -3.99
CA VAL A 365 18.04 -0.26 -3.84
C VAL A 365 19.54 -0.30 -3.52
N ALA A 366 20.36 0.50 -4.21
CA ALA A 366 21.80 0.57 -3.93
C ALA A 366 22.10 1.08 -2.52
N ASP A 367 21.39 2.12 -2.07
CA ASP A 367 21.53 2.72 -0.74
C ASP A 367 21.19 1.75 0.39
N VAL A 368 20.30 0.80 0.17
CA VAL A 368 19.99 -0.25 1.14
C VAL A 368 20.95 -1.44 1.03
N LEU A 369 21.27 -1.88 -0.19
CA LEU A 369 22.11 -3.06 -0.40
C LEU A 369 23.57 -2.84 -0.04
N ALA A 370 24.16 -1.68 -0.36
CA ALA A 370 25.59 -1.46 -0.14
C ALA A 370 25.96 -1.52 1.36
N PRO A 371 25.24 -0.87 2.28
CA PRO A 371 25.47 -1.02 3.72
C PRO A 371 25.19 -2.45 4.22
N ALA A 372 24.20 -3.15 3.66
CA ALA A 372 23.89 -4.53 4.00
C ALA A 372 25.01 -5.51 3.59
N ALA A 373 25.63 -5.28 2.42
CA ALA A 373 26.72 -6.10 1.90
C ALA A 373 28.07 -5.80 2.57
N PHE A 374 28.30 -4.58 3.06
CA PHE A 374 29.57 -4.17 3.68
C PHE A 374 30.09 -5.14 4.77
N PRO A 375 29.32 -5.51 5.81
CA PRO A 375 29.78 -6.45 6.83
C PRO A 375 29.98 -7.87 6.30
N MET A 376 29.40 -8.21 5.13
CA MET A 376 29.57 -9.50 4.48
C MET A 376 30.86 -9.59 3.65
N GLY A 377 31.51 -8.47 3.34
CA GLY A 377 32.75 -8.45 2.55
C GLY A 377 34.04 -8.63 3.36
N GLY A 378 33.95 -8.73 4.68
CA GLY A 378 35.10 -8.76 5.59
C GLY A 378 35.73 -10.13 5.85
N ASP A 379 35.58 -11.09 4.93
CA ASP A 379 36.24 -12.41 5.03
C ASP A 379 37.68 -12.35 4.48
#